data_AF-A0A453LG72-F1
#
_entry.id   AF-A0A453LG72-F1
#
_cell.length_a   1.000
_cell.length_b   1.000
_cell.length_c   1.000
_cell.angle_alpha   90.00
_cell.angle_beta   90.00
_cell.angle_gamma   90.00
#
_symmetry.space_group_name_H-M   'P 1'
#
loop_
_entity.id
_entity.type
_entity.pdbx_description
1 polymer ?
#
loop_
_entity_poly.entity_id
_entity_poly.type
_entity_poly.pdbx_seq_one_letter_code
_entity_poly.pdbx_strand_id
1 'polypeptide(L)' 'MTGIGMRFFHHTDELLATHPDLSLDATMDVVATAAPELAASAAVNAIAEWGCTAGDITH' A
#
# COMPACT_ATOMS: atom_id res chain seq x y z
N MET A 1 -8.57 24.48 7.49
CA MET A 1 -7.79 23.39 8.10
C MET A 1 -8.63 22.13 7.98
N THR A 2 -8.17 21.11 7.27
CA THR A 2 -8.91 19.84 7.18
C THR A 2 -8.85 19.18 8.55
N GLY A 3 -9.97 18.68 9.09
CA GLY A 3 -10.05 18.08 10.44
C GLY A 3 -9.34 16.71 10.57
N ILE A 4 -8.22 16.53 9.87
CA ILE A 4 -7.49 15.27 9.74
C ILE A 4 -6.36 15.26 10.77
N GLY A 5 -6.38 14.29 11.68
CA GLY A 5 -5.38 14.13 12.75
C GLY A 5 -4.03 13.59 12.26
N MET A 6 -4.03 12.54 11.42
CA MET A 6 -2.80 11.94 10.89
C MET A 6 -3.05 11.23 9.55
N ARG A 7 -2.00 11.08 8.75
CA ARG A 7 -2.00 10.36 7.48
C ARG A 7 -0.78 9.45 7.43
N PHE A 8 -0.93 8.28 6.81
CA PHE A 8 0.15 7.34 6.58
C PHE A 8 0.51 7.34 5.10
N PHE A 9 1.80 7.40 4.80
CA PHE A 9 2.32 7.43 3.44
C PHE A 9 3.40 6.37 3.26
N HIS A 10 3.47 5.80 2.06
CA HIS A 10 4.59 4.94 1.66
C HIS A 10 5.84 5.77 1.35
N HIS A 11 5.68 6.95 0.77
CA HIS A 11 6.79 7.83 0.41
C HIS A 11 7.42 8.44 1.66
N THR A 12 8.75 8.40 1.71
CA THR A 12 9.57 9.11 2.68
C THR A 12 10.21 10.33 2.03
N ASP A 13 10.66 11.31 2.83
CA ASP A 13 11.37 12.48 2.32
C ASP A 13 12.62 12.10 1.52
N GLU A 14 13.28 11.00 1.90
CA GLU A 14 14.43 10.43 1.18
C GLU A 14 14.04 9.95 -0.22
N LEU A 15 12.95 9.19 -0.33
CA LEU A 15 12.48 8.65 -1.62
C LEU A 15 12.10 9.79 -2.58
N LEU A 16 11.44 10.82 -2.06
CA LEU A 16 11.07 12.02 -2.84
C LEU A 16 12.29 12.85 -3.25
N ALA A 17 13.35 12.88 -2.43
CA ALA A 17 14.59 13.55 -2.78
C ALA A 17 15.41 12.79 -3.84
N THR A 18 15.37 11.45 -3.82
CA THR A 18 16.06 10.60 -4.80
C THR A 18 15.33 10.53 -6.14
N HIS A 19 14.00 10.60 -6.12
CA HIS A 19 13.16 10.57 -7.32
C HIS A 19 12.30 11.84 -7.38
N PRO A 20 12.88 12.99 -7.78
CA PRO A 20 12.13 14.25 -7.87
C PRO A 20 11.09 14.24 -9.00
N ASP A 21 11.21 13.32 -9.96
CA ASP A 21 10.23 13.12 -11.01
C ASP A 21 9.09 12.22 -10.53
N LEU A 22 7.93 12.83 -10.29
CA LEU A 22 6.67 12.15 -9.99
C LEU A 22 5.88 11.85 -11.27
N SER A 23 6.60 11.56 -12.37
CA SER A 23 5.96 11.14 -13.62
C SER A 23 5.13 9.88 -13.41
N LEU A 24 4.19 9.67 -14.32
CA LEU A 24 3.27 8.54 -14.25
C LEU A 24 4.04 7.21 -14.19
N ASP A 25 5.02 7.03 -15.07
CA ASP A 25 5.78 5.78 -15.15
C ASP A 25 6.57 5.52 -13.86
N ALA A 26 7.30 6.53 -13.35
CA ALA A 26 8.02 6.41 -12.08
C ALA A 26 7.10 6.11 -10.90
N THR A 27 5.91 6.74 -10.87
CA THR A 27 4.91 6.46 -9.82
C THR A 27 4.35 5.03 -9.96
N MET A 28 4.13 4.57 -11.19
CA MET A 28 3.63 3.22 -11.44
C MET A 28 4.63 2.14 -11.03
N ASP A 29 5.94 2.38 -11.22
CA ASP A 29 6.99 1.46 -10.76
C ASP A 29 6.97 1.30 -9.23
N VAL A 30 6.81 2.41 -8.50
CA VAL A 30 6.68 2.39 -7.03
C VAL A 30 5.40 1.65 -6.61
N VAL A 31 4.26 1.99 -7.22
CA VAL A 31 2.96 1.40 -6.89
C VAL A 31 2.93 -0.10 -7.20
N ALA A 32 3.52 -0.53 -8.31
CA ALA A 32 3.58 -1.93 -8.72
C ALA A 32 4.28 -2.81 -7.68
N THR A 33 5.18 -2.24 -6.88
CA THR A 33 5.87 -2.96 -5.79
C THR A 33 5.15 -2.79 -4.46
N ALA A 34 4.86 -1.55 -4.06
CA ALA A 34 4.37 -1.25 -2.71
C ALA A 34 2.90 -1.63 -2.48
N ALA A 35 2.05 -1.49 -3.50
CA ALA A 35 0.62 -1.72 -3.32
C ALA A 35 0.27 -3.21 -3.11
N PRO A 36 0.86 -4.17 -3.84
CA PRO A 36 0.65 -5.59 -3.56
C PRO A 36 1.09 -6.01 -2.14
N GLU A 37 2.21 -5.48 -1.63
CA GLU A 37 2.68 -5.79 -0.27
C GLU A 37 1.70 -5.31 0.80
N LEU A 38 1.21 -4.07 0.66
CA LEU A 38 0.20 -3.52 1.55
C LEU A 38 -1.10 -4.32 1.48
N ALA A 39 -1.55 -4.67 0.27
CA ALA A 39 -2.75 -5.47 0.06
C ALA A 39 -2.63 -6.88 0.67
N ALA A 40 -1.47 -7.53 0.52
CA ALA A 40 -1.20 -8.83 1.10
C ALA A 40 -1.24 -8.79 2.63
N SER A 41 -0.62 -7.78 3.25
CA SER A 41 -0.67 -7.59 4.70
C SER A 41 -2.10 -7.38 5.21
N ALA A 42 -2.88 -6.54 4.53
CA ALA A 42 -4.27 -6.31 4.87
C ALA A 42 -5.12 -7.59 4.72
N ALA A 43 -4.90 -8.36 3.64
CA ALA A 43 -5.61 -9.61 3.38
C ALA A 43 -5.32 -10.66 4.46
N VAL A 44 -4.06 -10.79 4.91
CA VAL A 44 -3.70 -11.70 6.02
C VAL A 44 -4.48 -11.35 7.29
N ASN A 45 -4.54 -10.07 7.65
CA ASN A 45 -5.29 -9.63 8.82
C ASN A 45 -6.80 -9.90 8.68
N ALA A 46 -7.37 -9.64 7.51
CA ALA A 46 -8.79 -9.89 7.24
C ALA A 46 -9.15 -11.38 7.27
N ILE A 47 -8.30 -12.25 6.70
CA ILE A 47 -8.51 -13.70 6.75
C ILE A 47 -8.42 -14.20 8.19
N ALA A 48 -7.46 -13.71 8.97
CA ALA A 48 -7.33 -14.05 10.39
C ALA A 48 -8.57 -13.63 11.20
N GLU A 49 -9.17 -12.48 10.89
CA GLU A 49 -10.42 -12.04 11.52
C GLU A 49 -11.62 -12.86 11.05
N TRP A 50 -11.69 -13.21 9.77
CA TRP A 50 -12.79 -14.01 9.21
C TRP A 50 -12.83 -15.44 9.77
N GLY A 51 -11.67 -16.04 10.03
CA GLY A 51 -11.53 -17.37 10.64
C GLY A 51 -11.65 -18.55 9.68
N CYS A 52 -11.83 -18.30 8.38
CA CYS A 52 -11.69 -19.31 7.31
C CYS A 52 -10.26 -19.35 6.76
N THR A 53 -9.99 -20.25 5.82
CA THR A 53 -8.65 -20.36 5.20
C THR A 53 -8.58 -19.57 3.90
N ALA A 54 -7.36 -19.21 3.48
CA ALA A 54 -7.16 -18.56 2.19
C ALA A 54 -7.65 -19.41 1.00
N GLY A 55 -7.73 -20.74 1.16
CA GLY A 55 -8.23 -21.65 0.13
C GLY A 55 -9.74 -21.58 -0.09
N ASP A 56 -10.47 -20.95 0.83
CA ASP A 56 -11.92 -20.76 0.73
C ASP A 56 -12.29 -19.51 -0.11
N ILE A 57 -11.29 -18.74 -0.57
CA ILE A 57 -11.48 -17.56 -1.42
C ILE A 57 -11.79 -18.02 -2.86
N THR A 58 -12.88 -17.52 -3.43
CA THR A 58 -13.41 -18.01 -4.71
C THR A 58 -12.90 -17.26 -5.94
N HIS A 59 -12.49 -15.99 -5.81
CA HIS A 59 -11.99 -15.13 -6.89
C HIS A 59 -10.96 -14.13 -6.36
#